data_AF-A0A9E0H808-F1
#
_entry.id   AF-A0A9E0H808-F1
#
_cell.length_a   1.000
_cell.length_b   1.000
_cell.length_c   1.000
_cell.angle_alpha   90.00
_cell.angle_beta   90.00
_cell.angle_gamma   90.00
#
_symmetry.space_group_name_H-M   'P 1'
#
loop_
_entity.id
_entity.type
_entity.pdbx_description
1 polymer ?
#
loop_
_entity_poly.entity_id
_entity_poly.type
_entity_poly.pdbx_seq_one_letter_code
_entity_poly.pdbx_strand_id
1 'polypeptide(L)'
;MVVACQPTKDVMTTTTEDTCADALARLTAMELTTWHGLPRCSADELGRAWDGGGEAGHGRLSHRPTRFRRYQIPGQAYPAMAWFDAEDRPRLIWIVAPRVADPAAVLAALGPPPFKLPQGAGHHADATQWVYPDRGLALYVRELDRSIARIAVFVPTTAEVYRTELGAEDKPEYLPRR
;
A
#
# COMPACT_ATOMS: atom_id res chain seq x y z
N MET A 1 58.74 12.43 -2.80
CA MET A 1 57.42 12.67 -3.43
C MET A 1 56.38 12.01 -2.54
N VAL A 2 55.57 12.79 -1.83
CA VAL A 2 54.51 12.27 -0.96
C VAL A 2 53.20 12.40 -1.73
N VAL A 3 52.56 11.27 -2.00
CA VAL A 3 51.29 11.16 -2.71
C VAL A 3 50.17 11.61 -1.78
N ALA A 4 49.39 12.59 -2.22
CA ALA A 4 48.22 13.09 -1.50
C ALA A 4 47.03 12.13 -1.68
N CYS A 5 46.50 11.60 -0.57
CA CYS A 5 45.15 11.02 -0.55
C CYS A 5 44.14 12.16 -0.41
N GLN A 6 43.34 12.40 -1.44
CA GLN A 6 42.13 13.21 -1.31
C GLN A 6 40.98 12.33 -0.78
N PRO A 7 40.19 12.82 0.19
CA PRO A 7 39.02 12.10 0.66
C PRO A 7 37.94 12.09 -0.43
N THR A 8 37.41 10.90 -0.69
CA THR A 8 36.26 10.63 -1.54
C THR A 8 35.09 11.50 -1.11
N LYS A 9 34.57 12.32 -2.03
CA LYS A 9 33.31 13.03 -1.83
C LYS A 9 32.22 11.99 -1.59
N ASP A 10 31.64 12.02 -0.39
CA ASP A 10 30.33 11.45 -0.12
C ASP A 10 29.34 12.01 -1.14
N VAL A 11 28.94 11.16 -2.09
CA VAL A 11 27.76 11.40 -2.91
C VAL A 11 26.57 11.19 -1.98
N MET A 12 26.20 12.25 -1.25
CA MET A 12 24.88 12.36 -0.64
C MET A 12 23.87 12.25 -1.78
N THR A 13 23.35 11.05 -1.98
CA THR A 13 22.20 10.78 -2.83
C THR A 13 21.04 11.52 -2.17
N THR A 14 20.76 12.72 -2.66
CA THR A 14 19.54 13.46 -2.33
C THR A 14 18.41 12.69 -2.99
N THR A 15 17.83 11.74 -2.25
CA THR A 15 16.58 11.09 -2.64
C THR A 15 15.56 12.20 -2.78
N THR A 16 15.23 12.58 -4.01
CA THR A 16 14.10 13.46 -4.29
C THR A 16 12.89 12.80 -3.65
N GLU A 17 12.31 13.44 -2.62
CA GLU A 17 11.07 12.94 -2.02
C GLU A 17 10.02 12.87 -3.13
N ASP A 18 9.57 11.67 -3.47
CA ASP A 18 8.51 11.48 -4.46
C ASP A 18 7.28 12.28 -4.02
N THR A 19 6.77 13.14 -4.90
CA THR A 19 5.57 13.92 -4.57
C THR A 19 4.37 12.99 -4.45
N CYS A 20 3.32 13.43 -3.75
CA CYS A 20 2.07 12.67 -3.70
C CYS A 20 1.54 12.36 -5.11
N ALA A 21 1.58 13.34 -6.01
CA ALA A 21 1.14 13.15 -7.39
C ALA A 21 1.92 12.05 -8.12
N ASP A 22 3.25 11.99 -7.97
CA ASP A 22 4.08 10.98 -8.61
C ASP A 22 3.79 9.58 -8.06
N ALA A 23 3.63 9.45 -6.74
CA ALA A 23 3.25 8.20 -6.11
C ALA A 23 1.87 7.74 -6.63
N LEU A 24 0.85 8.60 -6.61
CA LEU A 24 -0.49 8.22 -7.08
C LEU A 24 -0.50 7.88 -8.58
N ALA A 25 0.33 8.53 -9.40
CA ALA A 25 0.52 8.18 -10.82
C ALA A 25 1.10 6.77 -10.99
N ARG A 26 2.18 6.43 -10.25
CA ARG A 26 2.76 5.06 -10.26
C ARG A 26 1.76 4.02 -9.80
N LEU A 27 0.98 4.31 -8.76
CA LEU A 27 -0.04 3.38 -8.28
C LEU A 27 -1.18 3.20 -9.31
N THR A 28 -1.57 4.25 -10.02
CA THR A 28 -2.55 4.17 -11.12
C THR A 28 -2.05 3.26 -12.23
N ALA A 29 -0.76 3.39 -12.58
CA ALA A 29 -0.09 2.55 -13.57
C ALA A 29 0.23 1.14 -13.06
N MET A 30 -0.03 0.83 -11.78
CA MET A 30 0.33 -0.43 -11.12
C MET A 30 1.83 -0.74 -11.18
N GLU A 31 2.67 0.29 -11.11
CA GLU A 31 4.14 0.18 -11.06
C GLU A 31 4.63 -0.20 -9.66
N LEU A 32 4.31 -1.42 -9.23
CA LEU A 32 4.57 -1.88 -7.86
C LEU A 32 6.06 -2.16 -7.59
N THR A 33 6.85 -2.44 -8.63
CA THR A 33 8.28 -2.77 -8.51
C THR A 33 9.14 -1.56 -8.14
N THR A 34 8.71 -0.37 -8.54
CA THR A 34 9.31 0.95 -8.27
C THR A 34 8.57 1.71 -7.17
N TRP A 35 7.67 1.04 -6.44
CA TRP A 35 6.94 1.63 -5.33
C TRP A 35 7.85 1.82 -4.11
N HIS A 36 7.84 3.03 -3.56
CA HIS A 36 8.66 3.46 -2.42
C HIS A 36 7.82 3.97 -1.24
N GLY A 37 6.54 3.57 -1.20
CA GLY A 37 5.63 3.90 -0.11
C GLY A 37 4.72 5.08 -0.43
N LEU A 38 3.70 5.23 0.42
CA LEU A 38 2.79 6.35 0.35
C LEU A 38 3.46 7.57 1.00
N PRO A 39 3.70 8.69 0.28
CA PRO A 39 4.17 9.91 0.90
C PRO A 39 3.06 10.55 1.73
N ARG A 40 3.37 11.67 2.41
CA ARG A 40 2.37 12.44 3.17
C ARG A 40 1.41 13.17 2.23
N CYS A 41 0.44 12.41 1.72
CA CYS A 41 -0.67 12.93 0.91
C CYS A 41 -1.77 13.54 1.79
N SER A 42 -2.64 14.32 1.17
CA SER A 42 -3.90 14.82 1.70
C SER A 42 -5.10 14.20 0.97
N ALA A 43 -6.27 14.21 1.60
CA ALA A 43 -7.51 13.75 0.95
C ALA A 43 -7.80 14.50 -0.37
N ASP A 44 -7.45 15.78 -0.45
CA ASP A 44 -7.63 16.61 -1.64
C ASP A 44 -6.70 16.18 -2.78
N GLU A 45 -5.46 15.80 -2.49
CA GLU A 45 -4.53 15.29 -3.51
C GLU A 45 -5.01 13.96 -4.07
N LEU A 46 -5.52 13.06 -3.22
CA LEU A 46 -6.16 11.82 -3.68
C LEU A 46 -7.38 12.13 -4.56
N GLY A 47 -8.19 13.13 -4.18
CA GLY A 47 -9.36 13.57 -4.95
C GLY A 47 -8.99 14.09 -6.35
N ARG A 48 -7.91 14.87 -6.46
CA ARG A 48 -7.40 15.35 -7.76
C ARG A 48 -6.86 14.23 -8.64
N ALA A 49 -6.33 13.15 -8.07
CA ALA A 49 -5.72 12.07 -8.82
C ALA A 49 -6.72 11.02 -9.34
N TRP A 50 -7.74 10.67 -8.54
CA TRP A 50 -8.56 9.48 -8.79
C TRP A 50 -10.06 9.72 -8.84
N ASP A 51 -10.51 10.97 -8.88
CA ASP A 51 -11.93 11.33 -8.76
C ASP A 51 -12.63 10.73 -7.51
N GLY A 52 -13.65 11.42 -7.02
CA GLY A 52 -14.38 11.00 -5.83
C GLY A 52 -13.77 11.52 -4.53
N GLY A 53 -13.72 10.69 -3.48
CA GLY A 53 -13.39 11.14 -2.13
C GLY A 53 -14.54 11.84 -1.39
N GLY A 54 -15.78 11.50 -1.74
CA GLY A 54 -17.03 12.03 -1.18
C GLY A 54 -17.20 11.80 0.34
N GLU A 55 -18.44 11.60 0.81
CA GLU A 55 -18.69 11.51 2.26
C GLU A 55 -17.87 10.38 2.92
N ALA A 56 -17.24 10.70 4.05
CA ALA A 56 -16.39 9.75 4.77
C ALA A 56 -17.25 8.61 5.36
N GLY A 57 -16.87 7.38 5.03
CA GLY A 57 -17.35 6.20 5.73
C GLY A 57 -16.63 6.02 7.06
N HIS A 58 -17.27 5.29 7.97
CA HIS A 58 -16.66 4.88 9.23
C HIS A 58 -16.50 3.36 9.22
N GLY A 59 -15.28 2.89 9.51
CA GLY A 59 -14.95 1.48 9.61
C GLY A 59 -14.02 1.25 10.78
N ARG A 60 -13.35 0.09 10.77
CA ARG A 60 -12.30 -0.22 11.74
C ARG A 60 -11.03 -0.60 10.99
N LEU A 61 -9.91 -0.03 11.43
CA LEU A 61 -8.58 -0.43 11.02
C LEU A 61 -7.79 -0.80 12.28
N SER A 62 -7.25 -2.02 12.34
CA SER A 62 -6.62 -2.58 13.54
C SER A 62 -7.50 -2.46 14.79
N HIS A 63 -8.76 -2.88 14.68
CA HIS A 63 -9.79 -2.75 15.72
C HIS A 63 -10.13 -1.32 16.19
N ARG A 64 -9.47 -0.28 15.67
CA ARG A 64 -9.73 1.13 16.01
C ARG A 64 -10.76 1.73 15.04
N PRO A 65 -11.74 2.51 15.50
CA PRO A 65 -12.62 3.26 14.62
C PRO A 65 -11.80 4.21 13.75
N THR A 66 -11.94 4.09 12.43
CA THR A 66 -11.12 4.82 11.46
C THR A 66 -12.01 5.29 10.32
N ARG A 67 -11.80 6.53 9.88
CA ARG A 67 -12.48 7.10 8.73
C ARG A 67 -11.88 6.56 7.44
N PHE A 68 -12.72 6.30 6.46
CA PHE A 68 -12.26 5.96 5.11
C PHE A 68 -13.03 6.73 4.06
N ARG A 69 -12.41 6.90 2.88
CA ARG A 69 -13.08 7.43 1.68
C ARG A 69 -12.77 6.50 0.50
N ARG A 70 -13.65 6.54 -0.50
CA ARG A 70 -13.52 5.73 -1.72
C ARG A 70 -13.13 6.62 -2.91
N TYR A 71 -12.17 6.16 -3.68
CA TYR A 71 -11.61 6.87 -4.84
C TYR A 71 -11.59 5.94 -6.06
N GLN A 72 -11.90 6.47 -7.24
CA GLN A 72 -12.03 5.66 -8.46
C GLN A 72 -10.74 5.67 -9.28
N ILE A 73 -9.84 4.72 -9.01
CA ILE A 73 -8.60 4.63 -9.80
C ILE A 73 -8.94 4.33 -11.28
N PRO A 74 -8.46 5.14 -12.25
CA PRO A 74 -8.68 4.87 -13.67
C PRO A 74 -8.21 3.46 -14.07
N GLY A 75 -9.05 2.76 -14.84
CA GLY A 75 -8.75 1.41 -15.31
C GLY A 75 -9.02 0.28 -14.30
N GLN A 76 -9.39 0.60 -13.06
CA GLN A 76 -9.78 -0.38 -12.04
C GLN A 76 -11.30 -0.55 -11.97
N ALA A 77 -11.77 -1.79 -11.77
CA ALA A 77 -13.19 -2.10 -11.69
C ALA A 77 -13.83 -1.70 -10.35
N TYR A 78 -13.05 -1.69 -9.26
CA TYR A 78 -13.52 -1.36 -7.92
C TYR A 78 -12.81 -0.11 -7.40
N PRO A 79 -13.50 0.72 -6.60
CA PRO A 79 -12.87 1.89 -6.01
C PRO A 79 -11.81 1.45 -4.98
N ALA A 80 -10.73 2.21 -4.90
CA ALA A 80 -9.77 2.11 -3.83
C ALA A 80 -10.35 2.72 -2.55
N MET A 81 -10.01 2.12 -1.41
CA MET A 81 -10.44 2.58 -0.09
C MET A 81 -9.23 3.14 0.65
N ALA A 82 -9.20 4.46 0.85
CA ALA A 82 -8.17 5.13 1.63
C ALA A 82 -8.66 5.32 3.07
N TRP A 83 -7.84 4.91 4.03
CA TRP A 83 -8.05 5.05 5.45
C TRP A 83 -7.23 6.21 5.99
N PHE A 84 -7.85 7.05 6.82
CA PHE A 84 -7.27 8.31 7.28
C PHE A 84 -6.98 8.30 8.77
N ASP A 85 -5.90 8.98 9.18
CA ASP A 85 -5.64 9.29 10.59
C ASP A 85 -6.54 10.42 11.11
N ALA A 86 -6.32 10.81 12.37
CA ALA A 86 -7.06 11.89 13.02
C ALA A 86 -6.78 13.27 12.39
N GLU A 87 -5.66 13.41 11.66
CA GLU A 87 -5.29 14.61 10.92
C GLU A 87 -5.74 14.57 9.44
N ASP A 88 -6.62 13.64 9.07
CA ASP A 88 -7.16 13.44 7.71
C ASP A 88 -6.06 13.16 6.67
N ARG A 89 -4.97 12.50 7.09
CA ARG A 89 -3.90 12.00 6.19
C ARG A 89 -4.09 10.50 5.92
N PRO A 90 -3.91 10.05 4.67
CA PRO A 90 -4.07 8.64 4.33
C PRO A 90 -2.93 7.82 4.94
N ARG A 91 -3.29 6.82 5.73
CA ARG A 91 -2.37 5.87 6.36
C ARG A 91 -2.21 4.60 5.53
N LEU A 92 -3.26 4.24 4.80
CA LEU A 92 -3.38 2.97 4.09
C LEU A 92 -4.39 3.13 2.96
N ILE A 93 -4.06 2.62 1.78
CA ILE A 93 -4.96 2.57 0.63
C ILE A 93 -5.07 1.11 0.21
N TRP A 94 -6.30 0.60 0.20
CA TRP A 94 -6.63 -0.74 -0.28
C TRP A 94 -7.19 -0.69 -1.68
N ILE A 95 -6.67 -1.57 -2.53
CA ILE A 95 -7.14 -1.80 -3.89
C ILE A 95 -7.58 -3.25 -4.00
N VAL A 96 -8.88 -3.48 -4.13
CA VAL A 96 -9.48 -4.82 -4.21
C VAL A 96 -9.53 -5.25 -5.67
N ALA A 97 -9.15 -6.51 -5.94
CA ALA A 97 -9.11 -7.11 -7.27
C ALA A 97 -8.40 -6.20 -8.31
N PRO A 98 -7.12 -5.82 -8.04
CA PRO A 98 -6.39 -4.93 -8.92
C PRO A 98 -6.13 -5.58 -10.27
N ARG A 99 -6.28 -4.81 -11.35
CA ARG A 99 -5.81 -5.20 -12.68
C ARG A 99 -4.31 -5.00 -12.78
N VAL A 100 -3.56 -6.07 -12.57
CA VAL A 100 -2.10 -6.13 -12.76
C VAL A 100 -1.82 -6.93 -14.03
N ALA A 101 -1.07 -6.35 -14.98
CA ALA A 101 -0.88 -6.93 -16.30
C ALA A 101 -0.17 -8.31 -16.27
N ASP A 102 0.89 -8.43 -15.48
CA ASP A 102 1.61 -9.68 -15.24
C ASP A 102 1.97 -9.82 -13.75
N PRO A 103 1.05 -10.40 -12.94
CA PRO A 103 1.29 -10.60 -11.52
C PRO A 103 2.53 -11.44 -11.23
N ALA A 104 2.83 -12.45 -12.07
CA ALA A 104 3.96 -13.34 -11.86
C ALA A 104 5.30 -12.62 -12.05
N ALA A 105 5.41 -11.81 -13.10
CA ALA A 105 6.59 -10.97 -13.33
C ALA A 105 6.78 -9.93 -12.22
N VAL A 106 5.70 -9.29 -11.75
CA VAL A 106 5.77 -8.35 -10.61
C VAL A 106 6.29 -9.04 -9.35
N LEU A 107 5.75 -10.22 -9.02
CA LEU A 107 6.19 -10.99 -7.85
C LEU A 107 7.65 -11.45 -7.98
N ALA A 108 8.09 -11.83 -9.17
CA ALA A 108 9.48 -12.19 -9.43
C ALA A 108 10.43 -10.99 -9.26
N ALA A 109 10.04 -9.82 -9.77
CA ALA A 109 10.84 -8.60 -9.67
C ALA A 109 10.92 -8.04 -8.24
N LEU A 110 9.84 -8.16 -7.46
CA LEU A 110 9.85 -7.78 -6.04
C LEU A 110 10.67 -8.74 -5.16
N GLY A 111 10.81 -9.99 -5.60
CA GLY A 111 11.47 -11.04 -4.83
C GLY A 111 10.66 -11.47 -3.59
N PRO A 112 11.24 -12.33 -2.73
CA PRO A 112 10.56 -12.77 -1.51
C PRO A 112 10.31 -11.59 -0.55
N PRO A 113 9.16 -11.54 0.14
CA PRO A 113 8.89 -10.50 1.12
C PRO A 113 9.69 -10.73 2.40
N PRO A 114 10.06 -9.66 3.14
CA PRO A 114 10.66 -9.77 4.47
C PRO A 114 9.85 -10.64 5.44
N PHE A 115 8.52 -10.62 5.35
CA PHE A 115 7.66 -11.54 6.08
C PHE A 115 6.33 -11.80 5.36
N LYS A 116 5.72 -12.93 5.71
CA LYS A 116 4.40 -13.33 5.25
C LYS A 116 3.43 -13.42 6.43
N LEU A 117 2.16 -13.13 6.19
CA LEU A 117 1.08 -13.35 7.15
C LEU A 117 -0.05 -14.15 6.47
N PRO A 118 -0.78 -15.00 7.21
CA PRO A 118 -2.03 -15.55 6.70
C PRO A 118 -3.00 -14.40 6.36
N GLN A 119 -3.95 -14.61 5.44
CA GLN A 119 -4.97 -13.59 5.26
C GLN A 119 -5.77 -13.40 6.57
N GLY A 120 -6.08 -12.14 6.90
CA GLY A 120 -7.14 -11.82 7.88
C GLY A 120 -8.47 -12.44 7.45
N ALA A 121 -9.42 -12.60 8.39
CA ALA A 121 -10.72 -13.21 8.07
C ALA A 121 -11.47 -12.40 6.98
N GLY A 122 -12.44 -13.00 6.29
CA GLY A 122 -13.21 -12.36 5.20
C GLY A 122 -12.37 -11.86 4.01
N HIS A 123 -11.21 -12.46 3.81
CA HIS A 123 -10.42 -12.36 2.60
C HIS A 123 -10.37 -13.73 1.92
N HIS A 124 -10.00 -13.75 0.63
CA HIS A 124 -9.88 -14.98 -0.15
C HIS A 124 -9.04 -15.99 0.61
N ALA A 125 -9.62 -17.15 0.97
CA ALA A 125 -9.06 -18.08 1.95
C ALA A 125 -7.72 -18.71 1.53
N ASP A 126 -7.39 -18.58 0.25
CA ASP A 126 -6.22 -19.07 -0.46
C ASP A 126 -5.11 -18.01 -0.63
N ALA A 127 -5.24 -16.82 -0.02
CA ALA A 127 -4.30 -15.73 -0.17
C ALA A 127 -3.32 -15.61 1.02
N THR A 128 -2.04 -15.38 0.72
CA THR A 128 -1.04 -15.03 1.73
C THR A 128 -0.65 -13.57 1.57
N GLN A 129 -0.55 -12.84 2.68
CA GLN A 129 -0.06 -11.47 2.66
C GLN A 129 1.46 -11.47 2.55
N TRP A 130 1.97 -10.97 1.44
CA TRP A 130 3.40 -10.72 1.21
C TRP A 130 3.67 -9.26 1.55
N VAL A 131 4.42 -9.01 2.62
CA VAL A 131 4.56 -7.65 3.18
C VAL A 131 5.98 -7.13 3.01
N TYR A 132 6.09 -5.95 2.40
CA TYR A 132 7.32 -5.18 2.18
C TYR A 132 7.21 -3.87 2.96
N PRO A 133 7.49 -3.88 4.27
CA PRO A 133 7.19 -2.76 5.16
C PRO A 133 8.00 -1.49 4.82
N ASP A 134 9.26 -1.65 4.43
CA ASP A 134 10.16 -0.55 4.03
C ASP A 134 9.74 0.09 2.69
N ARG A 135 8.96 -0.63 1.88
CA ARG A 135 8.37 -0.12 0.64
C ARG A 135 6.96 0.40 0.85
N GLY A 136 6.39 0.27 2.05
CA GLY A 136 5.00 0.63 2.25
C GLY A 136 4.03 -0.16 1.36
N LEU A 137 4.27 -1.46 1.18
CA LEU A 137 3.52 -2.32 0.25
C LEU A 137 3.18 -3.66 0.90
N ALA A 138 1.95 -4.13 0.70
CA ALA A 138 1.55 -5.50 0.94
C ALA A 138 0.69 -6.04 -0.20
N LEU A 139 0.98 -7.27 -0.62
CA LEU A 139 0.29 -7.98 -1.70
C LEU A 139 -0.43 -9.19 -1.12
N TYR A 140 -1.70 -9.38 -1.48
CA TYR A 140 -2.46 -10.57 -1.11
C TYR A 140 -2.36 -11.55 -2.27
N VAL A 141 -1.40 -12.47 -2.17
CA VAL A 141 -1.01 -13.38 -3.25
C VAL A 141 -1.74 -14.70 -3.09
N ARG A 142 -2.50 -15.12 -4.11
CA ARG A 142 -3.02 -16.48 -4.19
C ARG A 142 -1.90 -17.40 -4.64
N GLU A 143 -1.47 -18.29 -3.76
CA GLU A 143 -0.23 -19.03 -3.99
C GLU A 143 -0.35 -20.08 -5.12
N LEU A 144 -1.57 -20.55 -5.44
CA LEU A 144 -1.81 -21.54 -6.49
C LEU A 144 -1.63 -20.99 -7.91
N ASP A 145 -2.20 -19.81 -8.19
CA ASP A 145 -2.20 -19.20 -9.53
C ASP A 145 -1.29 -17.96 -9.62
N ARG A 146 -0.62 -17.61 -8.52
CA ARG A 146 0.28 -16.45 -8.39
C ARG A 146 -0.40 -15.12 -8.72
N SER A 147 -1.73 -15.05 -8.62
CA SER A 147 -2.48 -13.80 -8.82
C SER A 147 -2.46 -12.91 -7.57
N ILE A 148 -2.62 -11.61 -7.78
CA ILE A 148 -2.70 -10.61 -6.71
C ILE A 148 -4.17 -10.24 -6.50
N ALA A 149 -4.76 -10.72 -5.41
CA ALA A 149 -6.16 -10.50 -5.09
C ALA A 149 -6.44 -9.10 -4.49
N ARG A 150 -5.43 -8.49 -3.86
CA ARG A 150 -5.49 -7.17 -3.26
C ARG A 150 -4.10 -6.58 -3.14
N ILE A 151 -4.04 -5.25 -3.24
CA ILE A 151 -2.86 -4.46 -2.88
C ILE A 151 -3.24 -3.56 -1.71
N ALA A 152 -2.32 -3.44 -0.76
CA ALA A 152 -2.34 -2.43 0.28
C ALA A 152 -1.07 -1.60 0.17
N VAL A 153 -1.21 -0.29 0.00
CA VAL A 153 -0.09 0.65 0.07
C VAL A 153 -0.22 1.55 1.28
N PHE A 154 0.90 1.83 1.94
CA PHE A 154 0.95 2.56 3.20
C PHE A 154 2.25 3.36 3.30
N VAL A 155 2.34 4.22 4.30
CA VAL A 155 3.59 4.91 4.62
C VAL A 155 4.62 3.87 5.08
N PRO A 156 5.86 3.86 4.55
CA PRO A 156 6.89 2.92 4.98
C PRO A 156 7.01 2.85 6.50
N THR A 157 7.10 1.63 7.02
CA THR A 157 6.97 1.38 8.46
C THR A 157 7.69 0.09 8.86
N THR A 158 7.51 -0.37 10.10
CA THR A 158 8.08 -1.64 10.57
C THR A 158 7.08 -2.79 10.45
N ALA A 159 7.58 -4.02 10.53
CA ALA A 159 6.72 -5.22 10.53
C ALA A 159 5.70 -5.21 11.68
N GLU A 160 6.11 -4.73 12.85
CA GLU A 160 5.25 -4.65 14.04
C GLU A 160 4.14 -3.62 13.89
N VAL A 161 4.46 -2.43 13.36
CA VAL A 161 3.46 -1.39 13.10
C VAL A 161 2.46 -1.85 12.04
N TYR A 162 2.93 -2.50 10.97
CA TYR A 162 2.01 -3.06 9.98
C TYR A 162 1.03 -4.06 10.61
N ARG A 163 1.54 -4.98 11.45
CA ARG A 163 0.71 -5.99 12.13
C ARG A 163 -0.34 -5.39 13.05
N THR A 164 0.08 -4.43 13.87
CA THR A 164 -0.72 -3.93 14.98
C THR A 164 -1.56 -2.70 14.64
N GLU A 165 -1.20 -1.93 13.61
CA GLU A 165 -1.84 -0.63 13.29
C GLU A 165 -2.44 -0.51 11.89
N LEU A 166 -2.06 -1.35 10.93
CA LEU A 166 -2.49 -1.23 9.53
C LEU A 166 -3.41 -2.37 9.07
N GLY A 167 -4.10 -2.99 10.02
CA GLY A 167 -5.16 -3.97 9.75
C GLY A 167 -4.66 -5.31 9.21
N ALA A 168 -3.38 -5.65 9.36
CA ALA A 168 -2.84 -6.91 8.87
C ALA A 168 -3.54 -8.15 9.46
N GLU A 169 -3.99 -8.03 10.70
CA GLU A 169 -4.67 -9.08 11.46
C GLU A 169 -6.17 -8.81 11.62
N ASP A 170 -6.69 -7.75 10.98
CA ASP A 170 -8.10 -7.42 11.08
C ASP A 170 -8.95 -8.60 10.60
N LYS A 171 -9.90 -8.96 11.45
CA LYS A 171 -10.98 -9.89 11.11
C LYS A 171 -12.21 -9.03 10.88
N PRO A 172 -12.90 -9.12 9.73
CA PRO A 172 -14.22 -8.56 9.59
C PRO A 172 -15.06 -9.10 10.71
N GLU A 173 -15.60 -8.17 11.48
CA GLU A 173 -16.59 -8.46 12.48
C GLU A 173 -17.74 -9.17 11.76
N TYR A 174 -18.11 -10.37 12.23
CA TYR A 174 -19.28 -11.06 11.71
C TYR A 174 -20.48 -10.16 11.98
N LEU A 175 -20.96 -9.48 10.94
CA LEU A 175 -22.23 -8.76 10.96
C LEU A 175 -23.29 -9.78 10.51
N PRO A 176 -24.09 -10.37 11.41
CA PRO A 176 -25.24 -11.16 10.99
C PRO A 176 -26.10 -10.28 10.08
N ARG A 177 -26.40 -10.78 8.88
CA ARG A 177 -27.34 -10.09 7.96
C ARG A 177 -28.62 -9.78 8.74
N ARG A 178 -28.97 -8.49 8.83
CA ARG A 178 -30.29 -8.05 9.28
C ARG A 178 -31.24 -8.03 8.11
#